data_AF-A0A1Y1Y7W3-F1
#
_entry.id   AF-A0A1Y1Y7W3-F1
#
_cell.length_a   1.000
_cell.length_b   1.000
_cell.length_c   1.000
_cell.angle_alpha   90.00
_cell.angle_beta   90.00
_cell.angle_gamma   90.00
#
_symmetry.space_group_name_H-M   'P 1'
#
loop_
_entity.id
_entity.type
_entity.pdbx_description
1 polymer ?
#
loop_
_entity_poly.entity_id
_entity_poly.type
_entity_poly.pdbx_seq_one_letter_code
_entity_poly.pdbx_strand_id
1 'polypeptide(L)'
;MASTNYEFDVVPAYRLHVNATLDDIRKSPGLYYNAADIVWMMASSALVLLMVPATGLLYSGTSNRSTIYMTWMPIITTAVVGIVWFLWGYAIAFSPSGSGFWGGPAGTAFHDVLIRPVGNKQGPQIPELVYVLFQGMFACFTASLVSGATIYKERTLKWIIFVVFWVTLVYCPIAHWSWNPEGWGSKWGTLDFAGGTPVHICAGTSALAYSLFYLMQLHRYNGQRADGGPRRSVDDWMQGDTNQHVSTVLTGTILLWIGWFGFNGGSALGANMRAVAACISTHLAACAGGITGCLLEAFYSWLQYGCTIPDNRRREVLEQLVVQFCNGAVVGLVAVTPGAGYISPYYAPIFGLIGAFLSFYALKLSKYLFDTLDIFAIHAVGGFVGMILTAFFARADIVALDGYSTIPGGANTIDDNWNQL
;
A
#
# COMPACT_ATOMS: atom_id res chain seq x y z
N MET A 1 -28.55 0.65 -39.65
CA MET A 1 -27.48 -0.21 -39.12
C MET A 1 -26.22 0.65 -39.03
N ALA A 2 -26.06 1.34 -37.91
CA ALA A 2 -24.85 2.11 -37.63
C ALA A 2 -23.96 1.19 -36.78
N SER A 3 -22.80 0.82 -37.31
CA SER A 3 -21.79 0.04 -36.61
C SER A 3 -21.25 0.85 -35.44
N THR A 4 -21.67 0.48 -34.23
CA THR A 4 -21.05 0.87 -32.97
C THR A 4 -19.68 0.21 -32.88
N ASN A 5 -18.68 0.83 -33.49
CA ASN A 5 -17.28 0.54 -33.17
C ASN A 5 -17.00 1.22 -31.82
N TYR A 6 -17.01 0.44 -30.75
CA TYR A 6 -16.50 0.87 -29.46
C TYR A 6 -14.98 0.79 -29.52
N GLU A 7 -14.34 1.95 -29.68
CA GLU A 7 -12.90 2.09 -29.47
C GLU A 7 -12.67 2.16 -27.96
N PHE A 8 -12.04 1.12 -27.41
CA PHE A 8 -11.45 1.20 -26.09
C PHE A 8 -10.26 2.16 -26.20
N ASP A 9 -10.41 3.39 -25.72
CA ASP A 9 -9.27 4.29 -25.54
C ASP A 9 -8.51 3.84 -24.27
N VAL A 10 -7.86 2.67 -24.38
CA VAL A 10 -6.73 2.32 -23.52
C VAL A 10 -5.71 3.42 -23.74
N VAL A 11 -5.52 4.27 -22.72
CA VAL A 11 -4.57 5.41 -22.67
C VAL A 11 -3.97 5.71 -24.05
N PRO A 12 -4.59 6.58 -24.87
CA PRO A 12 -4.17 6.74 -26.24
C PRO A 12 -2.69 7.11 -26.28
N ALA A 13 -1.98 6.46 -27.22
CA ALA A 13 -0.58 6.67 -27.54
C ALA A 13 -0.12 8.08 -27.17
N TYR A 14 0.91 8.14 -26.32
CA TYR A 14 1.61 9.34 -25.89
C TYR A 14 1.68 10.35 -27.04
N ARG A 15 0.76 11.33 -27.08
CA ARG A 15 0.93 12.45 -27.98
C ARG A 15 2.08 13.25 -27.39
N LEU A 16 3.29 13.00 -27.90
CA LEU A 16 4.49 13.83 -27.81
C LEU A 16 4.24 15.33 -28.16
N HIS A 17 3.00 15.73 -28.46
CA HIS A 17 2.59 17.03 -28.96
C HIS A 17 1.21 17.46 -28.39
N VAL A 18 0.98 17.36 -27.08
CA VAL A 18 0.07 18.32 -26.44
C VAL A 18 0.84 19.63 -26.33
N ASN A 19 0.73 20.47 -27.36
CA ASN A 19 1.31 21.82 -27.36
C ASN A 19 0.50 22.73 -26.42
N ALA A 20 0.57 22.47 -25.13
CA ALA A 20 0.51 23.54 -24.15
C ALA A 20 1.93 24.12 -24.15
N THR A 21 2.18 25.17 -24.95
CA THR A 21 3.49 25.80 -24.88
C THR A 21 3.67 26.37 -23.46
N LEU A 22 4.92 26.53 -23.02
CA LEU A 22 5.20 27.25 -21.76
C LEU A 22 4.47 28.59 -21.71
N ASP A 23 4.28 29.24 -22.86
CA ASP A 23 3.55 30.49 -22.99
C ASP A 23 2.03 30.32 -22.84
N ASP A 24 1.44 29.23 -23.34
CA ASP A 24 0.01 28.94 -23.16
C ASP A 24 -0.32 28.63 -21.70
N ILE A 25 0.53 27.87 -21.02
CA ILE A 25 0.38 27.56 -19.59
C ILE A 25 0.56 28.82 -18.74
N ARG A 26 1.50 29.71 -19.10
CA ARG A 26 1.68 31.00 -18.42
C ARG A 26 0.50 31.94 -18.61
N LYS A 27 -0.09 31.98 -19.80
CA LYS A 27 -1.21 32.88 -20.13
C LYS A 27 -2.55 32.36 -19.62
N SER A 28 -2.75 31.04 -19.58
CA SER A 28 -4.05 30.44 -19.25
C SER A 28 -3.89 29.08 -18.54
N PRO A 29 -3.30 29.05 -17.33
CA PRO A 29 -3.04 27.81 -16.60
C PRO A 29 -4.33 27.03 -16.27
N GLY A 30 -5.45 27.73 -16.07
CA GLY A 30 -6.75 27.11 -15.79
C GLY A 30 -7.35 26.29 -16.93
N LEU A 31 -6.76 26.33 -18.14
CA LEU A 31 -7.15 25.43 -19.24
C LEU A 31 -6.57 24.02 -19.10
N TYR A 32 -5.48 23.88 -18.34
CA TYR A 32 -4.72 22.64 -18.21
C TYR A 32 -4.78 22.06 -16.79
N TYR A 33 -4.95 22.92 -15.79
CA TYR A 33 -5.00 22.49 -14.40
C TYR A 33 -6.21 23.01 -13.64
N ASN A 34 -6.65 22.20 -12.69
CA ASN A 34 -7.63 22.58 -11.71
C ASN A 34 -6.91 22.83 -10.36
N ALA A 35 -7.13 24.01 -9.79
CA ALA A 35 -6.50 24.39 -8.52
C ALA A 35 -6.95 23.48 -7.37
N ALA A 36 -8.21 23.03 -7.35
CA ALA A 36 -8.72 22.12 -6.33
C ALA A 36 -8.05 20.74 -6.43
N ASP A 37 -7.85 20.24 -7.65
CA ASP A 37 -7.13 18.97 -7.87
C ASP A 37 -5.69 19.06 -7.39
N ILE A 38 -4.97 20.14 -7.72
CA ILE A 38 -3.60 20.37 -7.25
C ILE A 38 -3.55 20.41 -5.72
N VAL A 39 -4.45 21.16 -5.07
CA VAL A 39 -4.51 21.24 -3.60
C VAL A 39 -4.80 19.87 -2.98
N TRP A 40 -5.77 19.13 -3.52
CA TRP A 40 -6.10 17.79 -3.05
C TRP A 40 -4.92 16.83 -3.18
N MET A 41 -4.20 16.87 -4.30
CA MET A 41 -3.05 16.00 -4.52
C MET A 41 -1.85 16.35 -3.64
N MET A 42 -1.57 17.64 -3.39
CA MET A 42 -0.52 18.04 -2.45
C MET A 42 -0.87 17.64 -1.00
N ALA A 43 -2.13 17.86 -0.60
CA ALA A 43 -2.61 17.42 0.71
C ALA A 43 -2.55 15.89 0.85
N SER A 44 -2.99 15.16 -0.18
CA SER A 44 -2.93 13.70 -0.23
C SER A 44 -1.49 13.19 -0.15
N SER A 45 -0.54 13.85 -0.83
CA SER A 45 0.89 13.51 -0.73
C SER A 45 1.40 13.66 0.71
N ALA A 46 1.05 14.74 1.41
CA ALA A 46 1.43 14.94 2.81
C ALA A 46 0.78 13.89 3.74
N LEU A 47 -0.48 13.51 3.48
CA LEU A 47 -1.17 12.45 4.21
C LEU A 47 -0.52 11.07 3.99
N VAL A 48 -0.06 10.75 2.78
CA VAL A 48 0.69 9.51 2.53
C VAL A 48 2.06 9.55 3.23
N LEU A 49 2.75 10.68 3.21
CA LEU A 49 4.01 10.83 3.95
C LEU A 49 3.81 10.64 5.47
N LEU A 50 2.70 11.11 6.04
CA LEU A 50 2.35 10.87 7.46
C LEU A 50 2.28 9.39 7.81
N MET A 51 1.91 8.53 6.85
CA MET A 51 1.81 7.09 7.06
C MET A 51 3.19 6.45 7.34
N VAL A 52 4.29 7.02 6.84
CA VAL A 52 5.65 6.51 7.07
C VAL A 52 5.97 6.38 8.57
N PRO A 53 6.00 7.46 9.38
CA PRO A 53 6.25 7.33 10.81
C PRO A 53 5.12 6.57 11.54
N ALA A 54 3.89 6.60 11.02
CA ALA A 54 2.77 5.87 11.60
C ALA A 54 2.98 4.35 11.57
N THR A 55 3.56 3.81 10.49
CA THR A 55 3.94 2.38 10.43
C THR A 55 4.99 2.04 11.48
N GLY A 56 5.98 2.91 11.68
CA GLY A 56 7.00 2.76 12.71
C GLY A 56 6.39 2.69 14.10
N LEU A 57 5.42 3.55 14.40
CA LEU A 57 4.68 3.53 15.67
C LEU A 57 3.86 2.26 15.84
N LEU A 58 3.08 1.87 14.82
CA LEU A 58 2.26 0.65 14.83
C LEU A 58 3.11 -0.58 15.15
N TYR A 59 4.15 -0.81 14.34
CA TYR A 59 5.01 -1.97 14.48
C TYR A 59 5.96 -1.89 15.67
N SER A 60 6.27 -0.69 16.18
CA SER A 60 7.01 -0.58 17.43
C SER A 60 6.24 -1.18 18.60
N GLY A 61 4.91 -0.99 18.63
CA GLY A 61 4.06 -1.45 19.71
C GLY A 61 3.81 -2.95 19.72
N THR A 62 4.04 -3.63 18.60
CA THR A 62 3.98 -5.11 18.50
C THR A 62 5.36 -5.76 18.63
N SER A 63 6.43 -4.96 18.75
CA SER A 63 7.81 -5.41 18.86
C SER A 63 8.43 -5.14 20.22
N ASN A 64 9.52 -5.83 20.54
CA ASN A 64 10.38 -5.50 21.70
C ASN A 64 11.49 -4.52 21.42
N ARG A 65 11.42 -3.81 20.28
CA ARG A 65 12.44 -2.84 19.92
C ARG A 65 12.07 -1.47 20.44
N SER A 66 13.11 -0.66 20.64
CA SER A 66 12.94 0.75 20.95
C SER A 66 12.08 1.41 19.88
N THR A 67 11.01 2.07 20.31
CA THR A 67 10.14 2.88 19.43
C THR A 67 10.95 3.89 18.63
N ILE A 68 12.03 4.44 19.20
CA ILE A 68 12.93 5.35 18.48
C ILE A 68 13.51 4.69 17.24
N TYR A 69 14.03 3.46 17.36
CA TYR A 69 14.62 2.75 16.23
C TYR A 69 13.56 2.37 15.19
N MET A 70 12.41 1.89 15.66
CA MET A 70 11.28 1.48 14.81
C MET A 70 10.68 2.63 14.01
N THR A 71 10.72 3.85 14.53
CA THR A 71 10.29 5.06 13.81
C THR A 71 11.44 5.68 12.99
N TRP A 72 12.69 5.60 13.47
CA TRP A 72 13.86 6.11 12.76
C TRP A 72 14.10 5.41 11.42
N MET A 73 13.94 4.07 11.37
CA MET A 73 14.20 3.28 10.17
C MET A 73 13.31 3.70 8.97
N PRO A 74 11.98 3.82 9.10
CA PRO A 74 11.11 4.42 8.09
C PRO A 74 11.52 5.83 7.61
N ILE A 75 11.96 6.69 8.53
CA ILE A 75 12.34 8.08 8.20
C ILE A 75 13.62 8.13 7.36
N ILE A 76 14.67 7.39 7.75
CA ILE A 76 15.88 7.32 6.91
C ILE A 76 15.62 6.63 5.58
N THR A 77 14.73 5.63 5.57
CA THR A 77 14.25 4.95 4.36
C THR A 77 13.63 5.96 3.39
N THR A 78 12.76 6.83 3.89
CA THR A 78 12.11 7.89 3.11
C THR A 78 13.12 8.86 2.50
N ALA A 79 14.15 9.27 3.26
CA ALA A 79 15.20 10.13 2.72
C ALA A 79 15.97 9.47 1.57
N VAL A 80 16.34 8.18 1.72
CA VAL A 80 17.05 7.42 0.68
C VAL A 80 16.16 7.22 -0.55
N VAL A 81 14.91 6.78 -0.34
CA VAL A 81 13.94 6.58 -1.42
C VAL A 81 13.67 7.88 -2.15
N GLY A 82 13.57 9.02 -1.46
CA GLY A 82 13.40 10.33 -2.10
C GLY A 82 14.53 10.67 -3.07
N ILE A 83 15.78 10.36 -2.72
CA ILE A 83 16.93 10.53 -3.63
C ILE A 83 16.90 9.54 -4.78
N VAL A 84 16.62 8.25 -4.52
CA VAL A 84 16.49 7.23 -5.58
C VAL A 84 15.37 7.60 -6.56
N TRP A 85 14.23 8.04 -6.04
CA TRP A 85 13.05 8.47 -6.80
C TRP A 85 13.38 9.64 -7.72
N PHE A 86 14.08 10.65 -7.20
CA PHE A 86 14.63 11.77 -7.97
C PHE A 86 15.57 11.30 -9.07
N LEU A 87 16.60 10.52 -8.73
CA LEU A 87 17.66 10.17 -9.67
C LEU A 87 17.14 9.30 -10.82
N TRP A 88 16.43 8.21 -10.53
CA TRP A 88 15.96 7.28 -11.58
C TRP A 88 14.66 6.55 -11.26
N GLY A 89 14.22 6.50 -10.00
CA GLY A 89 13.06 5.70 -9.58
C GLY A 89 11.77 6.12 -10.29
N TYR A 90 11.53 7.43 -10.42
CA TYR A 90 10.38 7.95 -11.17
C TYR A 90 10.45 7.56 -12.65
N ALA A 91 11.63 7.61 -13.27
CA ALA A 91 11.81 7.22 -14.66
C ALA A 91 11.52 5.71 -14.86
N ILE A 92 12.07 4.84 -14.01
CA ILE A 92 11.82 3.39 -14.13
C ILE A 92 10.32 3.07 -13.97
N ALA A 93 9.63 3.74 -13.04
CA ALA A 93 8.21 3.49 -12.79
C ALA A 93 7.31 4.14 -13.85
N PHE A 94 7.50 5.42 -14.13
CA PHE A 94 6.53 6.28 -14.82
C PHE A 94 7.09 6.98 -16.08
N SER A 95 8.27 6.60 -16.55
CA SER A 95 8.80 7.14 -17.81
C SER A 95 7.82 6.86 -18.96
N PRO A 96 7.64 7.85 -19.85
CA PRO A 96 6.81 7.69 -21.05
C PRO A 96 7.48 6.88 -22.16
N SER A 97 8.80 6.77 -22.12
CA SER A 97 9.57 5.95 -23.05
C SER A 97 9.93 4.68 -22.32
N GLY A 98 9.34 3.52 -22.63
CA GLY A 98 9.58 2.29 -21.87
C GLY A 98 9.12 1.03 -22.61
N SER A 99 9.29 -0.12 -21.97
CA SER A 99 8.72 -1.40 -22.38
C SER A 99 7.67 -1.84 -21.36
N GLY A 100 6.87 -2.87 -21.63
CA GLY A 100 5.87 -3.33 -20.66
C GLY A 100 6.41 -3.78 -19.29
N PHE A 101 7.72 -4.02 -19.17
CA PHE A 101 8.35 -4.48 -17.93
C PHE A 101 9.21 -3.42 -17.22
N TRP A 102 9.57 -2.33 -17.90
CA TRP A 102 10.58 -1.40 -17.41
C TRP A 102 10.46 -0.04 -18.10
N GLY A 103 10.43 1.04 -17.32
CA GLY A 103 10.47 2.41 -17.82
C GLY A 103 11.85 2.84 -18.30
N GLY A 104 11.93 3.76 -19.24
CA GLY A 104 13.18 4.21 -19.85
C GLY A 104 13.74 5.50 -19.23
N PRO A 105 14.66 6.18 -19.94
CA PRO A 105 15.48 7.24 -19.34
C PRO A 105 14.75 8.58 -19.20
N ALA A 106 13.61 8.79 -19.88
CA ALA A 106 12.88 10.06 -19.76
C ALA A 106 12.35 10.23 -18.33
N GLY A 107 12.60 11.40 -17.72
CA GLY A 107 12.29 11.69 -16.32
C GLY A 107 13.40 11.37 -15.32
N THR A 108 14.56 10.89 -15.78
CA THR A 108 15.77 10.73 -14.93
C THR A 108 16.17 12.08 -14.34
N ALA A 109 16.48 12.12 -13.04
CA ALA A 109 16.77 13.35 -12.30
C ALA A 109 15.68 14.45 -12.47
N PHE A 110 14.42 14.02 -12.69
CA PHE A 110 13.30 14.89 -13.05
C PHE A 110 13.56 15.80 -14.25
N HIS A 111 14.46 15.42 -15.16
CA HIS A 111 14.69 16.15 -16.40
C HIS A 111 13.41 16.17 -17.24
N ASP A 112 12.98 17.37 -17.63
CA ASP A 112 11.71 17.64 -18.32
C ASP A 112 10.44 17.19 -17.58
N VAL A 113 10.51 17.07 -16.25
CA VAL A 113 9.37 16.75 -15.38
C VAL A 113 8.96 18.00 -14.61
N LEU A 114 7.91 18.66 -15.10
CA LEU A 114 7.44 19.91 -14.50
C LEU A 114 5.93 20.10 -14.73
N ILE A 115 5.57 20.83 -15.77
CA ILE A 115 4.20 21.28 -16.05
C ILE A 115 3.46 20.37 -17.03
N ARG A 116 4.06 19.30 -17.53
CA ARG A 116 3.34 18.40 -18.45
C ARG A 116 2.04 17.91 -17.79
N PRO A 117 0.86 18.06 -18.42
CA PRO A 117 -0.38 17.54 -17.85
C PRO A 117 -0.34 16.02 -17.73
N VAL A 118 -0.96 15.49 -16.68
CA VAL A 118 -1.13 14.05 -16.48
C VAL A 118 -2.41 13.59 -17.17
N GLY A 119 -2.34 12.57 -18.02
CA GLY A 119 -3.50 12.09 -18.77
C GLY A 119 -3.81 12.89 -20.05
N ASN A 120 -4.98 12.65 -20.65
CA ASN A 120 -5.41 13.26 -21.91
C ASN A 120 -6.21 14.56 -21.69
N LYS A 121 -6.82 15.12 -22.75
CA LYS A 121 -7.62 16.37 -22.69
C LYS A 121 -8.79 16.33 -21.70
N GLN A 122 -9.28 15.15 -21.35
CA GLN A 122 -10.37 14.94 -20.39
C GLN A 122 -9.87 14.37 -19.06
N GLY A 123 -8.60 13.97 -18.97
CA GLY A 123 -8.01 13.30 -17.82
C GLY A 123 -7.71 14.24 -16.64
N PRO A 124 -6.95 13.74 -15.65
CA PRO A 124 -6.61 14.50 -14.45
C PRO A 124 -6.01 15.88 -14.76
N GLN A 125 -6.60 16.94 -14.20
CA GLN A 125 -6.14 18.31 -14.46
C GLN A 125 -5.03 18.71 -13.48
N ILE A 126 -3.96 17.90 -13.42
CA ILE A 126 -2.80 18.10 -12.54
C ILE A 126 -1.48 18.09 -13.34
N PRO A 127 -0.46 18.85 -12.90
CA PRO A 127 0.86 18.80 -13.51
C PRO A 127 1.63 17.55 -13.07
N GLU A 128 2.50 17.06 -13.94
CA GLU A 128 3.34 15.87 -13.72
C GLU A 128 4.17 15.97 -12.44
N LEU A 129 4.67 17.17 -12.09
CA LEU A 129 5.43 17.35 -10.85
C LEU A 129 4.63 17.03 -9.59
N VAL A 130 3.32 17.29 -9.58
CA VAL A 130 2.44 16.92 -8.46
C VAL A 130 2.22 15.41 -8.43
N TYR A 131 2.13 14.77 -9.58
CA TYR A 131 2.04 13.32 -9.68
C TYR A 131 3.33 12.63 -9.22
N VAL A 132 4.49 13.18 -9.55
CA VAL A 132 5.81 12.73 -9.07
C VAL A 132 5.89 12.79 -7.55
N LEU A 133 5.42 13.90 -6.96
CA LEU A 133 5.36 14.07 -5.51
C LEU A 133 4.47 12.99 -4.89
N PHE A 134 3.24 12.83 -5.39
CA PHE A 134 2.28 11.87 -4.87
C PHE A 134 2.81 10.43 -4.94
N GLN A 135 3.23 9.98 -6.12
CA GLN A 135 3.76 8.63 -6.33
C GLN A 135 5.06 8.36 -5.54
N GLY A 136 5.89 9.38 -5.36
CA GLY A 136 7.08 9.28 -4.52
C GLY A 136 6.75 8.94 -3.07
N MET A 137 5.61 9.40 -2.54
CA MET A 137 5.19 9.05 -1.18
C MET A 137 4.74 7.60 -1.06
N PHE A 138 4.17 7.00 -2.12
CA PHE A 138 3.87 5.56 -2.16
C PHE A 138 5.16 4.75 -2.15
N ALA A 139 6.18 5.18 -2.89
CA ALA A 139 7.50 4.53 -2.87
C ALA A 139 8.11 4.57 -1.46
N CYS A 140 8.10 5.75 -0.82
CA CYS A 140 8.60 5.94 0.55
C CYS A 140 7.84 5.09 1.56
N PHE A 141 6.51 5.07 1.50
CA PHE A 141 5.67 4.27 2.38
C PHE A 141 5.91 2.77 2.19
N THR A 142 5.95 2.30 0.94
CA THR A 142 6.16 0.88 0.65
C THR A 142 7.51 0.38 1.15
N ALA A 143 8.58 1.11 0.84
CA ALA A 143 9.92 0.76 1.33
C ALA A 143 10.00 0.80 2.86
N SER A 144 9.28 1.73 3.49
CA SER A 144 9.20 1.84 4.96
C SER A 144 8.49 0.65 5.60
N LEU A 145 7.47 0.06 4.95
CA LEU A 145 6.87 -1.20 5.41
C LEU A 145 7.90 -2.34 5.42
N VAL A 146 8.71 -2.47 4.37
CA VAL A 146 9.78 -3.49 4.31
C VAL A 146 10.82 -3.27 5.42
N SER A 147 11.06 -2.02 5.83
CA SER A 147 11.98 -1.71 6.94
C SER A 147 11.55 -2.35 8.26
N GLY A 148 10.26 -2.59 8.48
CA GLY A 148 9.76 -3.28 9.66
C GLY A 148 10.32 -4.71 9.79
N ALA A 149 10.53 -5.42 8.68
CA ALA A 149 11.12 -6.77 8.70
C ALA A 149 12.58 -6.77 9.19
N THR A 150 13.24 -5.61 9.26
CA THR A 150 14.68 -5.49 9.59
C THR A 150 14.98 -5.32 11.08
N ILE A 151 13.99 -5.54 11.93
CA ILE A 151 14.04 -5.44 13.40
C ILE A 151 15.25 -6.14 14.06
N TYR A 152 15.82 -7.15 13.44
CA TYR A 152 16.92 -7.93 14.01
C TYR A 152 18.28 -7.47 13.48
N LYS A 153 18.76 -6.36 14.06
CA LYS A 153 20.17 -5.93 14.08
C LYS A 153 20.88 -5.80 12.73
N GLU A 154 20.19 -5.41 11.67
CA GLU A 154 20.95 -4.92 10.51
C GLU A 154 21.58 -3.56 10.81
N ARG A 155 22.84 -3.41 10.39
CA ARG A 155 23.52 -2.12 10.44
C ARG A 155 22.79 -1.20 9.48
N THR A 156 22.45 0.01 9.91
CA THR A 156 21.72 1.01 9.11
C THR A 156 22.30 1.17 7.69
N LEU A 157 23.62 1.11 7.54
CA LEU A 157 24.28 1.17 6.24
C LEU A 157 23.89 0.03 5.28
N LYS A 158 23.78 -1.21 5.78
CA LYS A 158 23.34 -2.34 4.95
C LYS A 158 21.89 -2.20 4.53
N TRP A 159 21.05 -1.67 5.41
CA TRP A 159 19.66 -1.35 5.08
C TRP A 159 19.58 -0.28 3.97
N ILE A 160 20.38 0.79 4.07
CA ILE A 160 20.44 1.84 3.04
C ILE A 160 20.83 1.23 1.69
N ILE A 161 21.83 0.37 1.65
CA ILE A 161 22.25 -0.31 0.40
C ILE A 161 21.12 -1.19 -0.12
N PHE A 162 20.51 -2.01 0.75
CA PHE A 162 19.40 -2.87 0.39
C PHE A 162 18.23 -2.08 -0.21
N VAL A 163 17.79 -0.99 0.44
CA VAL A 163 16.61 -0.24 -0.04
C VAL A 163 16.87 0.45 -1.37
N VAL A 164 18.10 0.92 -1.64
CA VAL A 164 18.44 1.48 -2.96
C VAL A 164 18.20 0.44 -4.06
N PHE A 165 18.69 -0.78 -3.88
CA PHE A 165 18.48 -1.86 -4.85
C PHE A 165 17.04 -2.34 -4.88
N TRP A 166 16.40 -2.49 -3.72
CA TRP A 166 15.03 -2.97 -3.61
C TRP A 166 14.03 -2.01 -4.28
N VAL A 167 14.15 -0.70 -4.06
CA VAL A 167 13.31 0.29 -4.75
C VAL A 167 13.51 0.20 -6.25
N THR A 168 14.77 0.13 -6.70
CA THR A 168 15.13 0.13 -8.12
C THR A 168 14.69 -1.14 -8.85
N LEU A 169 14.85 -2.31 -8.23
CA LEU A 169 14.70 -3.62 -8.90
C LEU A 169 13.38 -4.33 -8.56
N VAL A 170 12.68 -3.91 -7.50
CA VAL A 170 11.44 -4.54 -7.05
C VAL A 170 10.27 -3.56 -7.13
N TYR A 171 10.34 -2.46 -6.38
CA TYR A 171 9.22 -1.51 -6.32
C TYR A 171 8.95 -0.84 -7.67
N CYS A 172 9.96 -0.20 -8.27
CA CYS A 172 9.79 0.55 -9.52
C CYS A 172 9.26 -0.33 -10.66
N PRO A 173 9.76 -1.56 -10.88
CA PRO A 173 9.17 -2.47 -11.87
C PRO A 173 7.72 -2.84 -11.56
N ILE A 174 7.38 -3.22 -10.32
CA ILE A 174 5.99 -3.58 -9.98
C ILE A 174 5.04 -2.38 -10.14
N ALA A 175 5.48 -1.18 -9.75
CA ALA A 175 4.75 0.06 -9.99
C ALA A 175 4.58 0.33 -11.48
N HIS A 176 5.61 0.10 -12.29
CA HIS A 176 5.53 0.21 -13.74
C HIS A 176 4.49 -0.76 -14.31
N TRP A 177 4.54 -2.03 -13.91
CA TRP A 177 3.63 -3.07 -14.41
C TRP A 177 2.16 -2.75 -14.12
N SER A 178 1.90 -2.14 -12.95
CA SER A 178 0.55 -1.93 -12.43
C SER A 178 -0.04 -0.59 -12.86
N TRP A 179 0.74 0.49 -12.78
CA TRP A 179 0.23 1.86 -12.89
C TRP A 179 0.73 2.63 -14.10
N ASN A 180 1.83 2.20 -14.74
CA ASN A 180 2.22 2.81 -16.00
C ASN A 180 1.29 2.30 -17.11
N PRO A 181 0.72 3.17 -17.95
CA PRO A 181 -0.08 2.75 -19.11
C PRO A 181 0.63 1.79 -20.06
N GLU A 182 1.97 1.88 -20.15
CA GLU A 182 2.77 0.97 -20.96
C GLU A 182 3.02 -0.38 -20.29
N GLY A 183 2.82 -0.47 -18.98
CA GLY A 183 3.01 -1.64 -18.15
C GLY A 183 2.15 -2.83 -18.57
N TRP A 184 2.71 -4.03 -18.50
CA TRP A 184 2.03 -5.23 -18.97
C TRP A 184 0.73 -5.53 -18.18
N GLY A 185 0.71 -5.31 -16.87
CA GLY A 185 -0.47 -5.54 -16.03
C GLY A 185 -1.59 -4.53 -16.32
N SER A 186 -1.23 -3.27 -16.53
CA SER A 186 -2.15 -2.21 -16.96
C SER A 186 -2.78 -2.55 -18.32
N LYS A 187 -1.98 -2.96 -19.31
CA LYS A 187 -2.46 -3.40 -20.63
C LYS A 187 -3.31 -4.66 -20.59
N TRP A 188 -3.06 -5.55 -19.63
CA TRP A 188 -3.88 -6.74 -19.42
C TRP A 188 -5.26 -6.40 -18.81
N GLY A 189 -5.43 -5.20 -18.24
CA GLY A 189 -6.67 -4.79 -17.58
C GLY A 189 -6.71 -5.16 -16.09
N THR A 190 -5.55 -5.28 -15.44
CA THR A 190 -5.49 -5.48 -13.98
C THR A 190 -6.02 -4.24 -13.27
N LEU A 191 -7.02 -4.43 -12.40
CA LEU A 191 -7.59 -3.34 -11.61
C LEU A 191 -6.86 -3.22 -10.27
N ASP A 192 -6.06 -2.17 -10.14
CA ASP A 192 -5.40 -1.80 -8.89
C ASP A 192 -5.44 -0.28 -8.66
N PHE A 193 -6.42 0.18 -7.88
CA PHE A 193 -6.73 1.59 -7.74
C PHE A 193 -5.64 2.38 -7.00
N ALA A 194 -5.23 1.91 -5.82
CA ALA A 194 -4.30 2.61 -4.94
C ALA A 194 -3.12 1.74 -4.47
N GLY A 195 -2.91 0.55 -5.02
CA GLY A 195 -1.67 -0.20 -4.82
C GLY A 195 -1.79 -1.44 -3.94
N GLY A 196 -2.81 -2.26 -4.14
CA GLY A 196 -2.85 -3.61 -3.60
C GLY A 196 -1.58 -4.40 -3.94
N THR A 197 -1.12 -4.27 -5.19
CA THR A 197 0.04 -4.96 -5.74
C THR A 197 1.36 -4.24 -5.45
N PRO A 198 1.62 -3.02 -5.96
CA PRO A 198 2.91 -2.34 -5.82
C PRO A 198 3.24 -1.93 -4.38
N VAL A 199 2.24 -1.80 -3.50
CA VAL A 199 2.46 -1.42 -2.10
C VAL A 199 2.34 -2.64 -1.19
N HIS A 200 1.14 -3.20 -1.07
CA HIS A 200 0.87 -4.15 0.02
C HIS A 200 1.39 -5.56 -0.26
N ILE A 201 1.07 -6.15 -1.41
CA ILE A 201 1.60 -7.46 -1.80
C ILE A 201 3.13 -7.40 -1.94
N CYS A 202 3.64 -6.36 -2.60
CA CYS A 202 5.07 -6.12 -2.77
C CYS A 202 5.81 -6.03 -1.43
N ALA A 203 5.38 -5.16 -0.51
CA ALA A 203 6.03 -5.00 0.78
C ALA A 203 5.87 -6.25 1.67
N GLY A 204 4.67 -6.83 1.72
CA GLY A 204 4.39 -8.00 2.56
C GLY A 204 5.19 -9.24 2.13
N THR A 205 5.28 -9.50 0.82
CA THR A 205 6.11 -10.60 0.31
C THR A 205 7.60 -10.32 0.44
N SER A 206 8.02 -9.06 0.31
CA SER A 206 9.41 -8.64 0.58
C SER A 206 9.79 -8.83 2.04
N ALA A 207 8.90 -8.51 2.97
CA ALA A 207 9.08 -8.74 4.40
C ALA A 207 9.22 -10.24 4.70
N LEU A 208 8.36 -11.08 4.13
CA LEU A 208 8.47 -12.54 4.26
C LEU A 208 9.80 -13.06 3.71
N ALA A 209 10.19 -12.65 2.50
CA ALA A 209 11.45 -13.05 1.90
C ALA A 209 12.64 -12.65 2.81
N TYR A 210 12.62 -11.42 3.31
CA TYR A 210 13.64 -10.92 4.24
C TYR A 210 13.74 -11.78 5.50
N SER A 211 12.61 -12.09 6.14
CA SER A 211 12.55 -12.95 7.33
C SER A 211 13.13 -14.34 7.05
N LEU A 212 12.76 -14.97 5.94
CA LEU A 212 13.27 -16.28 5.53
C LEU A 212 14.79 -16.28 5.30
N PHE A 213 15.32 -15.26 4.60
CA PHE A 213 16.77 -15.13 4.39
C PHE A 213 17.54 -14.93 5.71
N TYR A 214 17.00 -14.10 6.59
CA TYR A 214 17.60 -13.86 7.91
C TYR A 214 17.66 -15.15 8.75
N LEU A 215 16.62 -15.98 8.71
CA LEU A 215 16.60 -17.27 9.41
C LEU A 215 17.60 -18.27 8.85
N MET A 216 17.71 -18.36 7.52
CA MET A 216 18.73 -19.21 6.90
C MET A 216 20.14 -18.81 7.37
N GLN A 217 20.39 -17.51 7.52
CA GLN A 217 21.66 -17.00 8.05
C GLN A 217 21.85 -17.35 9.53
N LEU A 218 20.82 -17.19 10.36
CA LEU A 218 20.87 -17.56 11.78
C LEU A 218 21.11 -19.06 11.99
N HIS A 219 20.45 -19.92 11.22
CA HIS A 219 20.69 -21.38 11.28
C HIS A 219 22.14 -21.74 10.94
N ARG A 220 22.71 -21.10 9.92
CA ARG A 220 24.13 -21.28 9.57
C ARG A 220 25.06 -20.79 10.67
N TYR A 221 24.77 -19.63 11.27
CA TYR A 221 25.58 -19.04 12.35
C TYR A 221 25.52 -19.86 13.65
N ASN A 222 24.33 -20.33 14.04
CA ASN A 222 24.15 -21.21 15.20
C ASN A 222 24.78 -22.59 15.00
N GLY A 223 24.95 -23.05 13.75
CA GLY A 223 25.71 -24.25 13.41
C GLY A 223 27.23 -24.09 13.46
N GLN A 224 27.75 -22.85 13.47
CA GLN A 224 29.18 -22.52 13.41
C GLN A 224 29.76 -21.95 14.72
N ARG A 225 28.98 -21.86 15.81
CA ARG A 225 29.49 -21.36 17.09
C ARG A 225 30.59 -22.29 17.64
N ALA A 226 31.83 -21.82 17.54
CA ALA A 226 33.02 -22.49 18.04
C ALA A 226 33.17 -22.41 19.58
N ASP A 227 32.39 -21.56 20.25
CA ASP A 227 32.52 -21.24 21.68
C ASP A 227 31.73 -22.17 22.62
N GLY A 228 30.95 -23.12 22.08
CA GLY A 228 30.16 -24.05 22.89
C GLY A 228 29.07 -23.40 23.75
N GLY A 229 28.78 -22.11 23.55
CA GLY A 229 27.77 -21.39 24.32
C GLY A 229 26.35 -21.92 24.06
N PRO A 230 25.40 -21.74 25.00
CA PRO A 230 24.05 -22.28 24.86
C PRO A 230 23.41 -21.81 23.56
N ARG A 231 22.93 -22.78 22.77
CA ARG A 231 22.15 -22.54 21.55
C ARG A 231 20.90 -21.78 21.96
N ARG A 232 20.80 -20.49 21.61
CA ARG A 232 19.48 -19.84 21.60
C ARG A 232 18.68 -20.47 20.48
N SER A 233 17.53 -21.03 20.82
CA SER A 233 16.59 -21.51 19.80
C SER A 233 16.19 -20.33 18.90
N VAL A 234 15.77 -20.62 17.66
CA VAL A 234 15.20 -19.57 16.79
C VAL A 234 13.98 -18.96 17.47
N ASP A 235 13.24 -19.76 18.24
CA ASP A 235 12.13 -19.33 19.09
C ASP A 235 12.58 -18.32 20.14
N ASP A 236 13.71 -18.49 20.84
CA ASP A 236 14.24 -17.49 21.78
C ASP A 236 14.64 -16.17 21.11
N TRP A 237 15.01 -16.20 19.83
CA TRP A 237 15.37 -15.00 19.08
C TRP A 237 14.17 -14.21 18.58
N MET A 238 13.07 -14.89 18.29
CA MET A 238 11.86 -14.30 17.68
C MET A 238 10.71 -14.10 18.67
N GLN A 239 10.60 -14.96 19.68
CA GLN A 239 9.51 -14.99 20.67
C GLN A 239 9.87 -14.38 22.02
N GLY A 240 10.98 -13.62 22.14
CA GLY A 240 11.21 -12.85 23.36
C GLY A 240 9.95 -12.05 23.68
N ASP A 241 9.44 -12.13 24.92
CA ASP A 241 8.14 -11.61 25.37
C ASP A 241 7.78 -10.29 24.71
N THR A 242 6.80 -10.24 23.79
CA THR A 242 6.35 -8.98 23.19
C THR A 242 5.70 -8.11 24.25
N ASN A 243 6.44 -7.14 24.77
CA ASN A 243 5.89 -6.10 25.64
C ASN A 243 5.07 -5.15 24.76
N GLN A 244 3.81 -5.49 24.57
CA GLN A 244 2.93 -4.74 23.69
C GLN A 244 2.73 -3.32 24.25
N HIS A 245 3.22 -2.31 23.53
CA HIS A 245 2.94 -0.91 23.85
C HIS A 245 1.65 -0.49 23.13
N VAL A 246 0.50 -0.93 23.65
CA VAL A 246 -0.83 -0.74 23.03
C VAL A 246 -1.11 0.72 22.64
N SER A 247 -0.62 1.69 23.40
CA SER A 247 -0.75 3.11 23.07
C SER A 247 -0.07 3.50 21.75
N THR A 248 1.09 2.93 21.45
CA THR A 248 1.82 3.16 20.20
C THR A 248 1.16 2.46 19.01
N VAL A 249 0.62 1.24 19.22
CA VAL A 249 -0.22 0.54 18.22
C VAL A 249 -1.43 1.40 17.85
N LEU A 250 -2.13 1.92 18.86
CA LEU A 250 -3.31 2.76 18.67
C LEU A 250 -2.96 4.07 17.95
N THR A 251 -1.88 4.74 18.36
CA THR A 251 -1.44 6.00 17.74
C THR A 251 -1.01 5.78 16.29
N GLY A 252 -0.24 4.73 16.01
CA GLY A 252 0.13 4.34 14.65
C GLY A 252 -1.09 4.08 13.78
N THR A 253 -2.09 3.34 14.31
CA THR A 253 -3.34 3.04 13.60
C THR A 253 -4.15 4.29 13.28
N ILE A 254 -4.29 5.22 14.23
CA ILE A 254 -5.02 6.48 14.01
C ILE A 254 -4.38 7.28 12.88
N LEU A 255 -3.06 7.43 12.90
CA LEU A 255 -2.33 8.18 11.88
C LEU A 255 -2.37 7.47 10.51
N LEU A 256 -2.28 6.14 10.48
CA LEU A 256 -2.45 5.35 9.26
C LEU A 256 -3.84 5.54 8.66
N TRP A 257 -4.90 5.48 9.48
CA TRP A 257 -6.27 5.66 9.02
C TRP A 257 -6.48 7.06 8.42
N ILE A 258 -6.00 8.11 9.10
CA ILE A 258 -6.05 9.48 8.57
C ILE A 258 -5.26 9.60 7.26
N GLY A 259 -4.04 9.05 7.22
CA GLY A 259 -3.21 9.07 6.02
C GLY A 259 -3.85 8.33 4.83
N TRP A 260 -4.60 7.26 5.11
CA TRP A 260 -5.24 6.44 4.08
C TRP A 260 -6.32 7.17 3.28
N PHE A 261 -6.89 8.26 3.81
CA PHE A 261 -7.76 9.14 3.03
C PHE A 261 -7.00 9.81 1.89
N GLY A 262 -5.75 10.22 2.11
CA GLY A 262 -4.88 10.72 1.04
C GLY A 262 -4.39 9.60 0.13
N PHE A 263 -4.12 8.42 0.69
CA PHE A 263 -3.66 7.26 -0.06
C PHE A 263 -4.71 6.79 -1.09
N ASN A 264 -5.92 6.43 -0.64
CA ASN A 264 -6.98 5.97 -1.52
C ASN A 264 -7.67 7.15 -2.22
N GLY A 265 -8.06 8.19 -1.49
CA GLY A 265 -8.77 9.33 -2.09
C GLY A 265 -7.94 10.13 -3.09
N GLY A 266 -6.63 10.25 -2.85
CA GLY A 266 -5.69 10.87 -3.81
C GLY A 266 -5.45 10.03 -5.06
N SER A 267 -5.69 8.71 -5.01
CA SER A 267 -5.52 7.82 -6.17
C SER A 267 -6.59 8.01 -7.25
N ALA A 268 -7.63 8.83 -6.99
CA ALA A 268 -8.54 9.34 -8.01
C ALA A 268 -7.95 10.51 -8.82
N LEU A 269 -6.73 10.95 -8.50
CA LEU A 269 -5.95 11.98 -9.21
C LEU A 269 -6.64 13.35 -9.35
N GLY A 270 -7.58 13.66 -8.46
CA GLY A 270 -8.30 14.94 -8.46
C GLY A 270 -9.37 15.01 -7.38
N ALA A 271 -9.92 16.21 -7.17
CA ALA A 271 -11.01 16.49 -6.25
C ALA A 271 -12.36 16.24 -6.95
N ASN A 272 -12.71 14.96 -7.14
CA ASN A 272 -13.89 14.52 -7.88
C ASN A 272 -14.76 13.54 -7.07
N MET A 273 -15.93 13.16 -7.61
CA MET A 273 -16.85 12.25 -6.91
C MET A 273 -16.27 10.84 -6.72
N ARG A 274 -15.36 10.41 -7.58
CA ARG A 274 -14.64 9.14 -7.42
C ARG A 274 -13.69 9.17 -6.22
N ALA A 275 -13.03 10.30 -5.96
CA ALA A 275 -12.22 10.52 -4.76
C ALA A 275 -13.08 10.43 -3.48
N VAL A 276 -14.26 11.05 -3.50
CA VAL A 276 -15.22 10.99 -2.38
C VAL A 276 -15.68 9.55 -2.13
N ALA A 277 -16.04 8.81 -3.18
CA ALA A 277 -16.40 7.40 -3.07
C ALA A 277 -15.26 6.57 -2.48
N ALA A 278 -14.02 6.77 -2.94
CA ALA A 278 -12.85 6.09 -2.41
C ALA A 278 -12.61 6.38 -0.92
N CYS A 279 -12.77 7.62 -0.47
CA CYS A 279 -12.68 8.00 0.94
C CYS A 279 -13.74 7.28 1.81
N ILE A 280 -14.98 7.20 1.34
CA ILE A 280 -16.07 6.51 2.07
C ILE A 280 -15.79 5.00 2.11
N SER A 281 -15.42 4.39 0.98
CA SER A 281 -15.04 2.97 0.92
C SER A 281 -13.90 2.65 1.89
N THR A 282 -12.89 3.52 1.94
CA THR A 282 -11.76 3.42 2.87
C THR A 282 -12.21 3.39 4.33
N HIS A 283 -13.06 4.34 4.72
CA HIS A 283 -13.54 4.44 6.09
C HIS A 283 -14.41 3.24 6.49
N LEU A 284 -15.34 2.83 5.62
CA LEU A 284 -16.25 1.71 5.90
C LEU A 284 -15.51 0.38 5.98
N ALA A 285 -14.53 0.12 5.12
CA ALA A 285 -13.73 -1.09 5.18
C ALA A 285 -12.88 -1.15 6.46
N ALA A 286 -12.29 -0.03 6.88
CA ALA A 286 -11.54 0.06 8.14
C ALA A 286 -12.43 -0.21 9.37
N CYS A 287 -13.63 0.38 9.40
CA CYS A 287 -14.61 0.13 10.46
C CYS A 287 -14.99 -1.36 10.53
N ALA A 288 -15.35 -1.96 9.39
CA ALA A 288 -15.73 -3.37 9.33
C ALA A 288 -14.58 -4.30 9.71
N GLY A 289 -13.36 -4.02 9.22
CA GLY A 289 -12.17 -4.79 9.56
C GLY A 289 -11.83 -4.71 11.05
N GLY A 290 -11.87 -3.51 11.65
CA GLY A 290 -11.59 -3.32 13.08
C GLY A 290 -12.58 -4.05 13.97
N ILE A 291 -13.89 -3.93 13.68
CA ILE A 291 -14.94 -4.68 14.39
C ILE A 291 -14.71 -6.19 14.25
N THR A 292 -14.39 -6.65 13.04
CA THR A 292 -14.13 -8.07 12.77
C THR A 292 -12.95 -8.58 13.60
N GLY A 293 -11.83 -7.85 13.64
CA GLY A 293 -10.68 -8.22 14.46
C GLY A 293 -11.01 -8.32 15.95
N CYS A 294 -11.75 -7.35 16.49
CA CYS A 294 -12.28 -7.38 17.85
C CYS A 294 -13.13 -8.63 18.13
N LEU A 295 -14.08 -8.94 17.24
CA LEU A 295 -15.01 -10.06 17.42
C LEU A 295 -14.29 -11.41 17.36
N LEU A 296 -13.30 -11.55 16.46
CA LEU A 296 -12.50 -12.75 16.35
C LEU A 296 -11.64 -12.98 17.58
N GLU A 297 -11.06 -11.93 18.15
CA GLU A 297 -10.30 -12.02 19.39
C GLU A 297 -11.18 -12.32 20.60
N ALA A 298 -12.36 -11.69 20.70
CA ALA A 298 -13.34 -11.99 21.74
C ALA A 298 -13.79 -13.46 21.68
N PHE A 299 -14.07 -13.96 20.47
CA PHE A 299 -14.43 -15.36 20.26
C PHE A 299 -13.28 -16.32 20.61
N TYR A 300 -12.05 -15.98 20.21
CA TYR A 300 -10.88 -16.78 20.53
C TYR A 300 -10.61 -16.84 22.04
N SER A 301 -10.70 -15.70 22.72
CA SER A 301 -10.59 -15.61 24.18
C SER A 301 -11.70 -16.41 24.89
N TRP A 302 -12.94 -16.37 24.38
CA TRP A 302 -14.04 -17.18 24.92
C TRP A 302 -13.78 -18.69 24.76
N LEU A 303 -13.22 -19.13 23.63
CA LEU A 303 -12.84 -20.54 23.44
C LEU A 303 -11.73 -21.00 24.40
N GLN A 304 -10.82 -20.11 24.80
CA GLN A 304 -9.72 -20.45 25.71
C GLN A 304 -10.13 -20.43 27.18
N TYR A 305 -10.88 -19.42 27.60
CA TYR A 305 -11.17 -19.15 29.01
C TYR A 305 -12.63 -19.40 29.41
N GLY A 306 -13.51 -19.71 28.45
CA GLY A 306 -14.95 -19.84 28.66
C GLY A 306 -15.62 -18.50 28.98
N CYS A 307 -16.72 -18.54 29.72
CA CYS A 307 -17.50 -17.35 30.07
C CYS A 307 -16.83 -16.45 31.12
N THR A 308 -15.78 -16.92 31.81
CA THR A 308 -15.14 -16.19 32.91
C THR A 308 -13.65 -16.07 32.66
N ILE A 309 -13.20 -14.89 32.25
CA ILE A 309 -11.77 -14.59 32.08
C ILE A 309 -11.15 -14.43 33.47
N PRO A 310 -10.07 -15.17 33.81
CA PRO A 310 -9.36 -15.00 35.07
C PRO A 310 -8.89 -13.55 35.29
N ASP A 311 -8.99 -13.03 36.52
CA ASP A 311 -8.63 -11.63 36.82
C ASP A 311 -7.19 -11.28 36.44
N ASN A 312 -6.26 -12.24 36.57
CA ASN A 312 -4.86 -12.08 36.18
C ASN A 312 -4.64 -12.05 34.66
N ARG A 313 -5.61 -12.48 33.84
CA ARG A 313 -5.57 -12.47 32.37
C ARG A 313 -6.45 -11.37 31.77
N ARG A 314 -7.38 -10.79 32.54
CA ARG A 314 -8.34 -9.79 32.06
C ARG A 314 -7.68 -8.60 31.37
N ARG A 315 -6.58 -8.10 31.94
CA ARG A 315 -5.82 -6.99 31.36
C ARG A 315 -5.23 -7.37 29.99
N GLU A 316 -4.60 -8.52 29.89
CA GLU A 316 -4.00 -9.01 28.64
C GLU A 316 -5.05 -9.18 27.54
N VAL A 317 -6.22 -9.76 27.87
CA VAL A 317 -7.31 -9.91 26.89
C VAL A 317 -7.83 -8.56 26.40
N LEU A 318 -7.94 -7.57 27.29
CA LEU A 318 -8.34 -6.20 26.88
C LEU A 318 -7.28 -5.55 25.98
N GLU A 319 -6.00 -5.71 26.29
CA GLU A 319 -4.90 -5.22 25.46
C GLU A 319 -4.90 -5.91 24.07
N GLN A 320 -5.11 -7.23 24.02
CA GLN A 320 -5.26 -8.01 22.78
C GLN A 320 -6.46 -7.53 21.95
N LEU A 321 -7.62 -7.29 22.55
CA LEU A 321 -8.80 -6.77 21.85
C LEU A 321 -8.49 -5.45 21.12
N VAL A 322 -7.78 -4.53 21.78
CA VAL A 322 -7.38 -3.25 21.18
C VAL A 322 -6.40 -3.47 20.02
N VAL A 323 -5.41 -4.35 20.20
CA VAL A 323 -4.44 -4.67 19.14
C VAL A 323 -5.14 -5.32 17.94
N GLN A 324 -6.06 -6.25 18.16
CA GLN A 324 -6.79 -6.92 17.09
C GLN A 324 -7.80 -6.00 16.41
N PHE A 325 -8.40 -5.04 17.11
CA PHE A 325 -9.12 -3.93 16.48
C PHE A 325 -8.22 -3.15 15.52
N CYS A 326 -7.04 -2.77 16.00
CA CYS A 326 -6.09 -1.97 15.23
C CYS A 326 -5.61 -2.73 13.99
N ASN A 327 -5.18 -3.98 14.16
CA ASN A 327 -4.78 -4.85 13.06
C ASN A 327 -5.93 -5.07 12.08
N GLY A 328 -7.13 -5.37 12.58
CA GLY A 328 -8.32 -5.53 11.74
C GLY A 328 -8.64 -4.27 10.93
N ALA A 329 -8.53 -3.08 11.54
CA ALA A 329 -8.75 -1.82 10.84
C ALA A 329 -7.71 -1.59 9.73
N VAL A 330 -6.42 -1.82 10.02
CA VAL A 330 -5.35 -1.72 9.03
C VAL A 330 -5.53 -2.74 7.90
N VAL A 331 -5.90 -3.98 8.21
CA VAL A 331 -6.20 -4.98 7.18
C VAL A 331 -7.39 -4.56 6.32
N GLY A 332 -8.44 -3.99 6.91
CA GLY A 332 -9.58 -3.47 6.15
C GLY A 332 -9.18 -2.35 5.19
N LEU A 333 -8.29 -1.44 5.65
CA LEU A 333 -7.69 -0.40 4.81
C LEU A 333 -6.87 -1.00 3.65
N VAL A 334 -6.02 -1.98 3.94
CA VAL A 334 -5.21 -2.71 2.94
C VAL A 334 -6.09 -3.43 1.91
N ALA A 335 -7.11 -4.15 2.37
CA ALA A 335 -7.95 -4.96 1.51
C ALA A 335 -8.73 -4.08 0.53
N VAL A 336 -9.26 -2.93 0.96
CA VAL A 336 -10.01 -2.04 0.08
C VAL A 336 -9.13 -1.20 -0.84
N THR A 337 -7.82 -1.03 -0.55
CA THR A 337 -6.88 -0.26 -1.38
C THR A 337 -7.01 -0.50 -2.89
N PRO A 338 -6.93 -1.74 -3.42
CA PRO A 338 -7.04 -1.96 -4.86
C PRO A 338 -8.43 -1.66 -5.45
N GLY A 339 -9.48 -1.65 -4.62
CA GLY A 339 -10.87 -1.49 -5.06
C GLY A 339 -11.52 -0.15 -4.71
N ALA A 340 -10.88 0.71 -3.89
CA ALA A 340 -11.56 1.81 -3.20
C ALA A 340 -12.31 2.76 -4.15
N GLY A 341 -11.73 3.10 -5.30
CA GLY A 341 -12.35 3.91 -6.35
C GLY A 341 -12.93 3.12 -7.53
N TYR A 342 -13.10 1.81 -7.40
CA TYR A 342 -13.74 0.93 -8.38
C TYR A 342 -15.07 0.35 -7.87
N ILE A 343 -15.22 0.19 -6.56
CA ILE A 343 -16.39 -0.44 -5.95
C ILE A 343 -17.40 0.61 -5.44
N SER A 344 -18.67 0.25 -5.42
CA SER A 344 -19.66 1.02 -4.67
C SER A 344 -19.29 1.00 -3.17
N PRO A 345 -19.32 2.12 -2.44
CA PRO A 345 -19.03 2.14 -1.00
C PRO A 345 -19.89 1.18 -0.18
N TYR A 346 -21.06 0.79 -0.71
CA TYR A 346 -21.90 -0.27 -0.15
C TYR A 346 -21.18 -1.61 0.03
N TYR A 347 -20.28 -1.98 -0.88
CA TYR A 347 -19.53 -3.25 -0.82
C TYR A 347 -18.25 -3.15 0.03
N ALA A 348 -17.80 -1.96 0.38
CA ALA A 348 -16.55 -1.77 1.11
C ALA A 348 -16.47 -2.49 2.48
N PRO A 349 -17.55 -2.61 3.28
CA PRO A 349 -17.52 -3.42 4.50
C PRO A 349 -17.15 -4.89 4.28
N ILE A 350 -17.47 -5.46 3.10
CA ILE A 350 -17.13 -6.85 2.76
C ILE A 350 -15.61 -7.03 2.68
N PHE A 351 -14.89 -6.05 2.13
CA PHE A 351 -13.43 -6.06 2.07
C PHE A 351 -12.82 -6.05 3.47
N GLY A 352 -13.37 -5.22 4.37
CA GLY A 352 -12.98 -5.18 5.77
C GLY A 352 -13.19 -6.52 6.49
N LEU A 353 -14.39 -7.09 6.36
CA LEU A 353 -14.77 -8.36 6.98
C LEU A 353 -13.91 -9.53 6.49
N ILE A 354 -13.85 -9.75 5.18
CA ILE A 354 -13.14 -10.89 4.59
C ILE A 354 -11.63 -10.72 4.76
N GLY A 355 -11.10 -9.52 4.54
CA GLY A 355 -9.69 -9.22 4.74
C GLY A 355 -9.27 -9.50 6.18
N ALA A 356 -9.94 -8.90 7.18
CA ALA A 356 -9.59 -9.09 8.58
C ALA A 356 -9.75 -10.55 9.02
N PHE A 357 -10.78 -11.25 8.55
CA PHE A 357 -10.97 -12.67 8.82
C PHE A 357 -9.79 -13.51 8.32
N LEU A 358 -9.44 -13.41 7.04
CA LEU A 358 -8.37 -14.23 6.46
C LEU A 358 -6.99 -13.84 7.00
N SER A 359 -6.73 -12.55 7.19
CA SER A 359 -5.49 -12.10 7.83
C SER A 359 -5.40 -12.60 9.27
N PHE A 360 -6.47 -12.62 10.06
CA PHE A 360 -6.42 -13.12 11.44
C PHE A 360 -5.94 -14.59 11.53
N TYR A 361 -6.35 -15.45 10.60
CA TYR A 361 -5.81 -16.81 10.53
C TYR A 361 -4.39 -16.83 9.97
N ALA A 362 -4.08 -15.99 9.00
CA ALA A 362 -2.72 -15.82 8.50
C ALA A 362 -1.74 -15.36 9.59
N LEU A 363 -2.15 -14.54 10.58
CA LEU A 363 -1.35 -14.16 11.75
C LEU A 363 -0.99 -15.37 12.63
N LYS A 364 -1.83 -16.41 12.64
CA LYS A 364 -1.54 -17.64 13.40
C LYS A 364 -0.55 -18.52 12.63
N LEU A 365 -0.59 -18.45 11.30
CA LEU A 365 0.34 -19.13 10.40
C LEU A 365 1.68 -18.38 10.27
N SER A 366 1.69 -17.05 10.37
CA SER A 366 2.86 -16.17 10.23
C SER A 366 3.94 -16.52 11.25
N LYS A 367 3.55 -17.01 12.43
CA LYS A 367 4.46 -17.54 13.46
C LYS A 367 5.36 -18.67 12.93
N TYR A 368 4.84 -19.52 12.05
CA TYR A 368 5.62 -20.60 11.41
C TYR A 368 6.40 -20.12 10.18
N LEU A 369 5.97 -19.00 9.60
CA LEU A 369 6.66 -18.32 8.51
C LEU A 369 7.71 -17.33 9.02
N PHE A 370 7.83 -17.20 10.35
CA PHE A 370 8.77 -16.34 11.05
C PHE A 370 8.68 -14.85 10.65
N ASP A 371 7.48 -14.41 10.26
CA ASP A 371 7.16 -13.01 10.08
C ASP A 371 6.85 -12.39 11.45
N THR A 372 7.81 -11.67 12.01
CA THR A 372 7.79 -11.25 13.42
C THR A 372 6.93 -10.02 13.71
N LEU A 373 6.51 -9.31 12.67
CA LEU A 373 5.67 -8.11 12.78
C LEU A 373 4.32 -8.27 12.11
N ASP A 374 4.02 -9.47 11.61
CA ASP A 374 2.78 -9.74 10.89
C ASP A 374 2.60 -8.91 9.60
N ILE A 375 3.69 -8.36 9.04
CA ILE A 375 3.66 -7.52 7.84
C ILE A 375 3.12 -8.32 6.64
N PHE A 376 3.53 -9.59 6.50
CA PHE A 376 3.04 -10.47 5.45
C PHE A 376 1.55 -10.75 5.61
N ALA A 377 1.11 -11.10 6.83
CA ALA A 377 -0.28 -11.41 7.10
C ALA A 377 -1.20 -10.20 6.93
N ILE A 378 -0.76 -9.01 7.30
CA ILE A 378 -1.54 -7.77 7.15
C ILE A 378 -1.53 -7.31 5.69
N HIS A 379 -0.35 -7.18 5.08
CA HIS A 379 -0.21 -6.53 3.78
C HIS A 379 -0.30 -7.48 2.59
N ALA A 380 0.39 -8.63 2.61
CA ALA A 380 0.36 -9.53 1.45
C ALA A 380 -0.98 -10.27 1.36
N VAL A 381 -1.45 -10.86 2.47
CA VAL A 381 -2.75 -11.56 2.48
C VAL A 381 -3.89 -10.57 2.28
N GLY A 382 -3.89 -9.44 3.01
CA GLY A 382 -4.89 -8.39 2.85
C GLY A 382 -4.94 -7.85 1.42
N GLY A 383 -3.78 -7.54 0.83
CA GLY A 383 -3.68 -7.03 -0.54
C GLY A 383 -4.14 -8.05 -1.57
N PHE A 384 -3.76 -9.32 -1.43
CA PHE A 384 -4.19 -10.40 -2.31
C PHE A 384 -5.71 -10.61 -2.29
N VAL A 385 -6.29 -10.66 -1.08
CA VAL A 385 -7.75 -10.73 -0.90
C VAL A 385 -8.43 -9.51 -1.53
N GLY A 386 -7.87 -8.32 -1.31
CA GLY A 386 -8.35 -7.08 -1.90
C GLY A 386 -8.39 -7.11 -3.44
N MET A 387 -7.33 -7.61 -4.07
CA MET A 387 -7.25 -7.74 -5.54
C MET A 387 -8.36 -8.66 -6.08
N ILE A 388 -8.56 -9.82 -5.45
CA ILE A 388 -9.62 -10.77 -5.85
C ILE A 388 -11.01 -10.15 -5.66
N LEU A 389 -11.27 -9.53 -4.51
CA LEU A 389 -12.55 -8.89 -4.24
C LEU A 389 -12.80 -7.72 -5.21
N THR A 390 -11.76 -6.99 -5.60
CA THR A 390 -11.86 -5.93 -6.61
C THR A 390 -12.32 -6.48 -7.94
N ALA A 391 -11.79 -7.63 -8.38
CA ALA A 391 -12.21 -8.27 -9.61
C ALA A 391 -13.72 -8.56 -9.64
N PHE A 392 -14.29 -9.00 -8.51
CA PHE A 392 -15.74 -9.23 -8.39
C PHE A 392 -16.56 -7.94 -8.28
N PHE A 393 -16.17 -7.02 -7.40
CA PHE A 393 -17.02 -5.89 -6.99
C PHE A 393 -16.78 -4.58 -7.75
N ALA A 394 -15.78 -4.53 -8.65
CA ALA A 394 -15.54 -3.37 -9.51
C ALA A 394 -16.76 -3.06 -10.37
N ARG A 395 -17.04 -1.76 -10.55
CA ARG A 395 -18.22 -1.27 -11.23
C ARG A 395 -17.91 -0.13 -12.19
N ALA A 396 -18.33 -0.26 -13.44
CA ALA A 396 -18.06 0.76 -14.47
C ALA A 396 -18.67 2.13 -14.13
N ASP A 397 -19.87 2.16 -13.54
CA ASP A 397 -20.54 3.41 -13.16
C ASP A 397 -19.84 4.18 -12.02
N ILE A 398 -19.15 3.46 -11.13
CA ILE A 398 -18.34 4.08 -10.07
C ILE A 398 -17.08 4.70 -10.65
N VAL A 399 -16.44 4.04 -11.62
CA VAL A 399 -15.25 4.56 -12.30
C VAL A 399 -15.56 5.85 -13.06
N ALA A 400 -16.73 5.91 -13.68
CA ALA A 400 -17.18 7.08 -14.44
C ALA A 400 -17.44 8.33 -13.57
N LEU A 401 -17.40 8.24 -12.23
CA LEU A 401 -17.63 9.38 -11.33
C LEU A 401 -16.57 10.48 -11.41
N ASP A 402 -15.42 10.23 -12.03
CA ASP A 402 -14.42 11.27 -12.34
C ASP A 402 -14.71 12.00 -13.66
N GLY A 403 -15.64 11.50 -14.47
CA GLY A 403 -16.07 12.09 -15.74
C GLY A 403 -15.20 11.75 -16.95
N TYR A 404 -14.17 10.90 -16.79
CA TYR A 404 -13.24 10.58 -17.89
C TYR A 404 -12.71 9.14 -17.89
N SER A 405 -12.68 8.45 -16.75
CA SER A 405 -12.22 7.07 -16.68
C SER A 405 -13.33 6.11 -17.09
N THR A 406 -12.95 5.06 -17.80
CA THR A 406 -13.87 3.98 -18.18
C THR A 406 -13.17 2.64 -18.02
N ILE A 407 -13.92 1.62 -17.60
CA ILE A 407 -13.48 0.23 -17.55
C ILE A 407 -14.63 -0.67 -18.05
N PRO A 408 -14.33 -1.90 -18.50
CA PRO A 408 -15.37 -2.88 -18.81
C PRO A 408 -16.21 -3.31 -17.59
N GLY A 409 -15.71 -3.09 -16.37
CA GLY A 409 -16.37 -3.44 -15.11
C GLY A 409 -15.85 -4.76 -14.51
N GLY A 410 -16.50 -5.20 -13.44
CA GLY A 410 -16.10 -6.40 -12.69
C GLY A 410 -16.74 -7.71 -13.15
N ALA A 411 -16.25 -8.82 -12.62
CA ALA A 411 -16.83 -10.16 -12.71
C ALA A 411 -18.09 -10.27 -11.84
N ASN A 412 -19.13 -9.52 -12.20
CA ASN A 412 -20.41 -9.49 -11.51
C ASN A 412 -21.58 -9.44 -12.48
N THR A 413 -22.78 -9.63 -11.95
CA THR A 413 -24.02 -9.68 -12.74
C THR A 413 -24.42 -8.33 -13.36
N ILE A 414 -23.78 -7.23 -12.97
CA ILE A 414 -24.10 -5.88 -13.47
C ILE A 414 -23.30 -5.59 -14.74
N ASP A 415 -22.00 -5.86 -14.72
CA ASP A 415 -21.08 -5.56 -15.82
C ASP A 415 -20.77 -6.79 -16.71
N ASP A 416 -21.06 -8.01 -16.24
CA ASP A 416 -20.87 -9.30 -16.93
C ASP A 416 -19.45 -9.55 -17.47
N ASN A 417 -18.43 -8.93 -16.85
CA ASN A 417 -17.03 -9.06 -17.24
C ASN A 417 -16.28 -10.13 -16.42
N TRP A 418 -16.62 -11.40 -16.63
CA TRP A 418 -16.01 -12.52 -15.89
C TRP A 418 -14.51 -12.71 -16.16
N ASN A 419 -13.98 -12.16 -17.26
CA ASN A 419 -12.55 -12.16 -17.56
C ASN A 419 -11.73 -11.29 -16.60
N GLN A 420 -12.39 -10.46 -15.76
CA GLN A 420 -11.70 -9.61 -14.80
C GLN A 420 -11.08 -10.40 -13.64
N LEU A 421 -11.61 -11.59 -13.33
CA LEU A 421 -11.12 -12.52 -12.32
C LEU A 421 -10.03 -13.41 -12.91
#